data_AF-A0A821B714-F1
#
_entry.id   AF-A0A821B714-F1
#
_cell.length_a   1.000
_cell.length_b   1.000
_cell.length_c   1.000
_cell.angle_alpha   90.00
_cell.angle_beta   90.00
_cell.angle_gamma   90.00
#
_symmetry.space_group_name_H-M   'P 1'
#
loop_
_entity.id
_entity.type
_entity.pdbx_description
1 polymer ?
#
loop_
_entity_poly.entity_id
_entity_poly.type
_entity_poly.pdbx_seq_one_letter_code
_entity_poly.pdbx_strand_id
1 'polypeptide(L)'
;MRSYKLLFLIFLVLYFIAGISLLITGSIAHRHAAHFSSITGYSLMSGAGFIIGLGVIIIVLTAVGLIGAYRSRLNLLKFFIGSLVIILLLQLIAAIVTFTLRNKAENQLRTKLFESLLSYKDENKDVINEWDRLQQTQSCCGVDKADDWIDRGQLTAPPPSCCLNNDCSKMSVNGTAYFDHGCYGSARNLFFRYSKALGGVSIFFFFIEIAGLVLAIFLLRDLKNNYGSV
;
A
#
# COMPACT_ATOMS: atom_id res chain seq x y z
N MET A 1 1.05 -6.76 -39.33
CA MET A 1 1.20 -5.31 -39.09
C MET A 1 0.14 -4.69 -38.17
N ARG A 2 -1.16 -4.93 -38.39
CA ARG A 2 -2.23 -4.36 -37.54
C ARG A 2 -2.33 -4.96 -36.13
N SER A 3 -2.03 -6.26 -35.95
CA SER A 3 -2.34 -6.97 -34.70
C SER A 3 -1.47 -6.54 -33.50
N TYR A 4 -0.14 -6.46 -33.63
CA TYR A 4 0.74 -6.05 -32.51
C TYR A 4 0.53 -4.59 -32.11
N LYS A 5 0.29 -3.70 -33.10
CA LYS A 5 -0.03 -2.29 -32.85
C LYS A 5 -1.36 -2.16 -32.10
N LEU A 6 -2.38 -2.92 -32.50
CA LEU A 6 -3.67 -2.96 -31.81
C LEU A 6 -3.54 -3.49 -30.38
N LEU A 7 -2.83 -4.60 -30.19
CA LEU A 7 -2.58 -5.17 -28.86
C LEU A 7 -1.85 -4.19 -27.94
N PHE A 8 -0.81 -3.52 -28.44
CA PHE A 8 -0.08 -2.50 -27.70
C PHE A 8 -0.97 -1.29 -27.36
N LEU A 9 -1.83 -0.84 -28.28
CA LEU A 9 -2.78 0.25 -28.01
C LEU A 9 -3.81 -0.14 -26.94
N ILE A 10 -4.38 -1.34 -27.02
CA ILE A 10 -5.29 -1.87 -26.00
C ILE A 10 -4.60 -1.90 -24.64
N PHE A 11 -3.36 -2.40 -24.59
CA PHE A 11 -2.54 -2.43 -23.39
C PHE A 11 -2.35 -1.03 -22.79
N LEU A 12 -1.99 -0.03 -23.61
CA LEU A 12 -1.82 1.35 -23.15
C LEU A 12 -3.12 1.97 -22.63
N VAL A 13 -4.27 1.68 -23.26
CA VAL A 13 -5.58 2.16 -22.79
C VAL A 13 -5.92 1.57 -21.42
N LEU A 14 -5.64 0.28 -21.19
CA LEU A 14 -5.85 -0.35 -19.88
C LEU A 14 -4.96 0.29 -18.80
N TYR A 15 -3.69 0.57 -19.10
CA TYR A 15 -2.81 1.28 -18.18
C TYR A 15 -3.25 2.72 -17.91
N PHE A 16 -3.78 3.41 -18.92
CA PHE A 16 -4.31 4.76 -18.76
C PHE A 16 -5.52 4.78 -17.82
N ILE A 17 -6.45 3.82 -17.98
CA ILE A 17 -7.59 3.64 -17.08
C ILE A 17 -7.11 3.32 -15.66
N ALA A 18 -6.10 2.46 -15.51
CA ALA A 18 -5.50 2.17 -14.21
C ALA A 18 -4.84 3.41 -13.56
N GLY A 19 -4.19 4.26 -14.36
CA GLY A 19 -3.66 5.54 -13.88
C GLY A 19 -4.76 6.47 -13.37
N ILE A 20 -5.88 6.59 -14.09
CA ILE A 20 -7.03 7.39 -13.65
C ILE A 20 -7.64 6.82 -12.36
N SER A 21 -7.80 5.50 -12.25
CA SER A 21 -8.34 4.90 -11.03
C SER A 21 -7.44 5.14 -9.81
N LEU A 22 -6.11 5.11 -9.98
CA LEU A 22 -5.15 5.50 -8.93
C LEU A 22 -5.26 6.97 -8.55
N LEU A 23 -5.44 7.89 -9.50
CA LEU A 23 -5.66 9.30 -9.20
C LEU A 23 -6.93 9.53 -8.39
N ILE A 24 -8.04 8.90 -8.78
CA ILE A 24 -9.33 9.03 -8.10
C ILE A 24 -9.23 8.47 -6.69
N THR A 25 -8.76 7.23 -6.55
CA THR A 25 -8.63 6.56 -5.24
C THR A 25 -7.64 7.29 -4.32
N GLY A 26 -6.50 7.74 -4.86
CA GLY A 26 -5.52 8.52 -4.13
C GLY A 26 -6.08 9.87 -3.67
N SER A 27 -6.86 10.56 -4.51
CA SER A 27 -7.51 11.82 -4.15
C SER A 27 -8.56 11.65 -3.06
N ILE A 28 -9.35 10.57 -3.12
CA ILE A 28 -10.32 10.22 -2.07
C ILE A 28 -9.59 9.93 -0.76
N ALA A 29 -8.54 9.09 -0.79
CA ALA A 29 -7.73 8.78 0.39
C ALA A 29 -7.08 10.03 0.99
N HIS A 30 -6.57 10.93 0.14
CA HIS A 30 -6.00 12.20 0.58
C HIS A 30 -7.03 13.09 1.25
N ARG A 31 -8.25 13.19 0.72
CA ARG A 31 -9.34 13.98 1.34
C ARG A 31 -9.75 13.43 2.69
N HIS A 32 -9.89 12.11 2.81
CA HIS A 32 -10.18 11.48 4.10
C HIS A 32 -9.07 11.77 5.10
N ALA A 33 -7.80 11.59 4.72
CA ALA A 33 -6.69 11.88 5.61
C ALA A 33 -6.53 13.38 5.92
N ALA A 34 -6.85 14.28 4.98
CA ALA A 34 -6.84 15.73 5.19
C ALA A 34 -7.89 16.18 6.22
N HIS A 35 -9.02 15.49 6.30
CA HIS A 35 -10.01 15.72 7.36
C HIS A 35 -9.47 15.41 8.76
N PHE A 36 -8.44 14.56 8.86
CA PHE A 36 -7.70 14.24 10.09
C PHE A 36 -6.32 14.94 10.16
N SER A 37 -6.04 15.89 9.27
CA SER A 37 -4.70 16.51 9.14
C SER A 37 -4.31 17.41 10.31
N SER A 38 -5.28 17.94 11.07
CA SER A 38 -4.99 18.70 12.30
C SER A 38 -4.39 17.82 13.41
N ILE A 39 -4.45 16.49 13.27
CA ILE A 39 -4.02 15.52 14.27
C ILE A 39 -2.82 14.68 13.77
N THR A 40 -2.72 14.44 12.45
CA THR A 40 -1.72 13.51 11.86
C THR A 40 -0.48 14.17 11.24
N GLY A 41 -0.43 15.50 11.09
CA GLY A 41 0.72 16.18 10.46
C GLY A 41 0.93 15.74 9.00
N TYR A 42 -0.17 15.62 8.24
CA TYR A 42 -0.18 14.96 6.94
C TYR A 42 0.67 15.72 5.89
N SER A 43 1.68 15.03 5.35
CA SER A 43 2.55 15.53 4.28
C SER A 43 2.16 14.95 2.92
N LEU A 44 2.53 15.64 1.83
CA LEU A 44 2.49 15.09 0.46
C LEU A 44 3.34 13.81 0.33
N MET A 45 4.24 13.56 1.28
CA MET A 45 5.02 12.32 1.42
C MET A 45 4.27 11.17 2.12
N SER A 46 2.95 11.30 2.30
CA SER A 46 2.07 10.24 2.81
C SER A 46 1.77 9.17 1.75
N GLY A 47 1.22 8.03 2.17
CA GLY A 47 0.83 6.95 1.26
C GLY A 47 -0.15 7.39 0.17
N ALA A 48 -1.08 8.30 0.48
CA ALA A 48 -2.02 8.84 -0.51
C ALA A 48 -1.32 9.69 -1.58
N GLY A 49 -0.34 10.53 -1.18
CA GLY A 49 0.44 11.34 -2.12
C GLY A 49 1.26 10.47 -3.08
N PHE A 50 1.84 9.37 -2.56
CA PHE A 50 2.54 8.38 -3.39
C PHE A 50 1.63 7.73 -4.44
N ILE A 51 0.41 7.32 -4.05
CA ILE A 51 -0.58 6.74 -4.98
C ILE A 51 -0.95 7.73 -6.09
N ILE A 52 -1.16 9.00 -5.75
CA ILE A 52 -1.47 10.05 -6.73
C ILE A 52 -0.28 10.24 -7.69
N GLY A 53 0.94 10.38 -7.15
CA GLY A 53 2.15 10.56 -7.96
C GLY A 53 2.36 9.41 -8.95
N LEU A 54 2.17 8.16 -8.50
CA LEU A 54 2.21 6.99 -9.39
C LEU A 54 1.16 7.05 -10.49
N GLY A 55 -0.08 7.44 -10.16
CA GLY A 55 -1.16 7.60 -11.14
C GLY A 55 -0.80 8.63 -12.23
N VAL A 56 -0.23 9.78 -11.84
CA VAL A 56 0.22 10.81 -12.80
C VAL A 56 1.32 10.26 -13.72
N ILE A 57 2.33 9.60 -13.15
CA ILE A 57 3.45 9.03 -13.93
C ILE A 57 2.93 8.02 -14.96
N ILE A 58 2.02 7.12 -14.55
CA ILE A 58 1.41 6.14 -15.45
C ILE A 58 0.65 6.83 -16.59
N ILE A 59 -0.13 7.86 -16.29
CA ILE A 59 -0.87 8.63 -17.31
C ILE A 59 0.07 9.32 -18.30
N VAL A 60 1.15 9.93 -17.82
CA VAL A 60 2.13 10.60 -18.69
C VAL A 60 2.85 9.57 -19.57
N LEU A 61 3.33 8.47 -19.00
CA LEU A 61 4.02 7.44 -19.77
C LEU A 61 3.11 6.77 -20.81
N THR A 62 1.85 6.51 -20.46
CA THR A 62 0.87 5.95 -21.41
C THR A 62 0.52 6.93 -22.52
N ALA A 63 0.40 8.23 -22.24
CA ALA A 63 0.23 9.25 -23.27
C ALA A 63 1.43 9.31 -24.23
N VAL A 64 2.66 9.26 -23.70
CA VAL A 64 3.88 9.21 -24.52
C VAL A 64 3.92 7.95 -25.39
N GLY A 65 3.60 6.78 -24.81
CA GLY A 65 3.51 5.52 -25.55
C GLY A 65 2.46 5.56 -26.65
N LEU A 66 1.29 6.16 -26.36
CA LEU A 66 0.17 6.27 -27.31
C LEU A 66 0.52 7.19 -28.47
N ILE A 67 1.10 8.36 -28.19
CA ILE A 67 1.58 9.31 -29.22
C ILE A 67 2.71 8.67 -30.04
N GLY A 68 3.64 7.96 -29.39
CA GLY A 68 4.74 7.26 -30.04
C GLY A 68 4.25 6.20 -31.02
N ALA A 69 3.27 5.37 -30.61
CA ALA A 69 2.68 4.34 -31.45
C ALA A 69 1.79 4.91 -32.57
N TYR A 70 0.97 5.94 -32.26
CA TYR A 70 0.05 6.53 -33.23
C TYR A 70 0.79 7.32 -34.32
N ARG A 71 1.71 8.21 -33.92
CA ARG A 71 2.50 9.04 -34.84
C ARG A 71 3.76 8.33 -35.37
N SER A 72 3.95 7.05 -35.06
CA SER A 72 5.12 6.24 -35.45
C SER A 72 6.46 6.92 -35.13
N ARG A 73 6.54 7.65 -34.01
CA ARG A 73 7.75 8.40 -33.60
C ARG A 73 8.68 7.48 -32.79
N LEU A 74 9.72 6.96 -33.44
CA LEU A 74 10.68 6.02 -32.83
C LEU A 74 11.31 6.53 -31.53
N ASN A 75 11.63 7.84 -31.44
CA ASN A 75 12.26 8.40 -30.24
C ASN A 75 11.35 8.38 -29.01
N LEU A 76 10.05 8.65 -29.18
CA LEU A 76 9.08 8.57 -28.08
C LEU A 76 8.88 7.13 -27.62
N LEU A 77 8.87 6.18 -28.56
CA LEU A 77 8.75 4.76 -28.23
C LEU A 77 10.01 4.22 -27.52
N LYS A 78 11.21 4.67 -27.92
CA LYS A 78 12.47 4.37 -27.21
C LYS A 78 12.47 4.95 -25.79
N PHE A 79 11.99 6.18 -25.61
CA PHE A 79 11.85 6.78 -24.29
C PHE A 79 10.89 5.97 -23.41
N PHE A 80 9.72 5.61 -23.94
CA PHE A 80 8.75 4.75 -23.24
C PHE A 80 9.37 3.41 -22.80
N ILE A 81 10.08 2.73 -23.71
CA ILE A 81 10.80 1.48 -23.40
C ILE A 81 11.84 1.70 -22.29
N GLY A 82 12.64 2.76 -22.39
CA GLY A 82 13.65 3.11 -21.38
C GLY A 82 13.01 3.33 -20.00
N SER A 83 11.88 4.05 -19.95
CA SER A 83 11.13 4.28 -18.71
C SER A 83 10.61 2.98 -18.09
N LEU A 84 10.07 2.05 -18.89
CA LEU A 84 9.66 0.73 -18.38
C LEU A 84 10.85 -0.07 -17.82
N VAL A 85 12.01 -0.03 -18.48
CA VAL A 85 13.21 -0.71 -17.95
C VAL A 85 13.63 -0.11 -16.61
N ILE A 86 13.59 1.22 -16.46
CA ILE A 86 13.92 1.89 -15.19
C ILE A 86 12.91 1.51 -14.10
N ILE A 87 11.61 1.49 -14.41
CA ILE A 87 10.56 1.12 -13.45
C ILE A 87 10.75 -0.33 -13.00
N LEU A 88 11.01 -1.26 -13.92
CA LEU A 88 11.30 -2.65 -13.60
C LEU A 88 12.51 -2.81 -12.66
N LEU A 89 13.58 -2.05 -12.88
CA LEU A 89 14.74 -2.04 -11.99
C LEU A 89 14.39 -1.49 -10.59
N LEU A 90 13.63 -0.40 -10.53
CA LEU A 90 13.16 0.17 -9.26
C LEU A 90 12.26 -0.82 -8.51
N GLN A 91 11.41 -1.56 -9.21
CA GLN A 91 10.54 -2.58 -8.62
C GLN A 91 11.36 -3.73 -8.02
N LEU A 92 12.43 -4.17 -8.70
CA LEU A 92 13.33 -5.20 -8.18
C LEU A 92 14.08 -4.71 -6.92
N ILE A 93 14.59 -3.49 -6.93
CA ILE A 93 15.25 -2.89 -5.76
C ILE A 93 14.27 -2.78 -4.59
N ALA A 94 13.06 -2.28 -4.84
CA ALA A 94 12.01 -2.18 -3.83
C ALA A 94 11.66 -3.55 -3.24
N ALA A 95 11.53 -4.58 -4.07
CA ALA A 95 11.26 -5.95 -3.62
C ALA A 95 12.36 -6.48 -2.69
N ILE A 96 13.64 -6.27 -3.03
CA ILE A 96 14.78 -6.68 -2.20
C ILE A 96 14.78 -5.91 -0.87
N VAL A 97 14.61 -4.58 -0.92
CA VAL A 97 14.56 -3.75 0.29
C VAL A 97 13.40 -4.19 1.19
N THR A 98 12.19 -4.37 0.65
CA THR A 98 11.03 -4.84 1.41
C THR A 98 11.28 -6.22 2.02
N PHE A 99 11.90 -7.14 1.28
CA PHE A 99 12.23 -8.47 1.80
C PHE A 99 13.18 -8.39 3.01
N THR A 100 14.23 -7.58 2.93
CA THR A 100 15.16 -7.40 4.06
C THR A 100 14.52 -6.66 5.24
N LEU A 101 13.67 -5.67 4.98
CA LEU A 101 12.96 -4.91 6.01
C LEU A 101 11.87 -5.73 6.69
N ARG A 102 11.26 -6.71 6.01
CA ARG A 102 10.22 -7.58 6.58
C ARG A 102 10.66 -8.23 7.89
N ASN A 103 11.87 -8.76 7.93
CA ASN A 103 12.42 -9.41 9.12
C ASN A 103 12.63 -8.41 10.27
N LYS A 104 13.06 -7.18 9.95
CA LYS A 104 13.21 -6.12 10.94
C LYS A 104 11.86 -5.62 11.44
N ALA A 105 10.89 -5.44 10.53
CA ALA A 105 9.56 -4.95 10.83
C ALA A 105 8.79 -5.89 11.76
N GLU A 106 8.92 -7.21 11.59
CA GLU A 106 8.29 -8.19 12.49
C GLU A 106 8.79 -8.07 13.94
N ASN A 107 10.10 -7.87 14.11
CA ASN A 107 10.73 -7.68 15.42
C ASN A 107 10.43 -6.29 16.01
N GLN A 108 10.32 -5.26 15.17
CA GLN A 108 10.04 -3.89 15.60
C GLN A 108 8.55 -3.65 15.88
N LEU A 109 7.64 -4.43 15.29
CA LEU A 109 6.21 -4.25 15.43
C LEU A 109 5.77 -4.31 16.90
N ARG A 110 6.29 -5.27 17.67
CA ARG A 110 5.98 -5.39 19.11
C ARG A 110 6.44 -4.16 19.89
N THR A 111 7.67 -3.71 19.65
CA THR A 111 8.22 -2.49 20.28
C THR A 111 7.40 -1.26 19.92
N LYS A 112 7.01 -1.11 18.65
CA LYS A 112 6.19 0.01 18.18
C LYS A 112 4.78 0.00 18.77
N LEU A 113 4.19 -1.17 18.98
CA LEU A 113 2.93 -1.28 19.70
C LEU A 113 3.07 -0.84 21.16
N PHE A 114 4.14 -1.23 21.85
CA PHE A 114 4.39 -0.73 23.21
C PHE A 114 4.65 0.79 23.26
N GLU A 115 5.39 1.35 22.31
CA GLU A 115 5.58 2.81 22.20
C GLU A 115 4.24 3.52 21.96
N SER A 116 3.40 2.99 21.06
CA SER A 116 2.07 3.54 20.80
C SER A 116 1.12 3.42 22.00
N LEU A 117 1.27 2.36 22.80
CA LEU A 117 0.48 2.16 24.01
C LEU A 117 0.78 3.25 25.06
N LEU A 118 2.02 3.76 25.13
CA LEU A 118 2.36 4.91 25.99
C LEU A 118 1.69 6.20 25.52
N SER A 119 1.62 6.43 24.19
CA SER A 119 0.96 7.61 23.61
C SER A 119 -0.56 7.60 23.75
N TYR A 120 -1.17 6.49 24.17
CA TYR A 120 -2.60 6.42 24.49
C TYR A 120 -2.95 7.32 25.69
N LYS A 121 -2.03 7.44 26.67
CA LYS A 121 -2.22 8.26 27.88
C LYS A 121 -2.27 9.76 27.57
N ASP A 122 -1.58 10.19 26.52
CA ASP A 122 -1.52 11.61 26.13
C ASP A 122 -2.84 12.11 25.48
N GLU A 123 -3.93 11.35 25.63
CA GLU A 123 -5.27 11.61 25.10
C GLU A 123 -5.28 11.92 23.58
N ASN A 124 -4.31 11.36 22.86
CA ASN A 124 -4.28 11.48 21.40
C ASN A 124 -5.45 10.67 20.81
N LYS A 125 -6.50 11.39 20.39
CA LYS A 125 -7.74 10.82 19.85
C LYS A 125 -7.52 9.81 18.73
N ASP A 126 -6.50 10.01 17.88
CA ASP A 126 -6.21 9.08 16.79
C ASP A 126 -5.64 7.76 17.31
N VAL A 127 -4.70 7.84 18.26
CA VAL A 127 -4.12 6.66 18.91
C VAL A 127 -5.19 5.89 19.67
N ILE A 128 -6.08 6.60 20.37
CA ILE A 128 -7.21 6.00 21.08
C ILE A 128 -8.15 5.28 20.10
N ASN A 129 -8.60 5.95 19.04
CA ASN A 129 -9.52 5.36 18.07
C ASN A 129 -8.93 4.14 17.36
N GLU A 130 -7.64 4.17 17.00
CA GLU A 130 -6.97 3.04 16.35
C GLU A 130 -6.80 1.86 17.32
N TRP A 131 -6.45 2.10 18.59
CA TRP A 131 -6.41 1.05 19.60
C TRP A 131 -7.79 0.45 19.87
N ASP A 132 -8.80 1.29 20.06
CA ASP A 132 -10.16 0.85 20.33
C ASP A 132 -10.71 -0.01 19.20
N ARG A 133 -10.50 0.44 17.96
CA ARG A 133 -10.88 -0.30 16.76
C ARG A 133 -10.12 -1.61 16.65
N LEU A 134 -8.80 -1.61 16.89
CA LEU A 134 -7.98 -2.82 16.83
C LEU A 134 -8.47 -3.86 17.84
N GLN A 135 -8.66 -3.45 19.09
CA GLN A 135 -9.10 -4.31 20.19
C GLN A 135 -10.48 -4.89 19.94
N GLN A 136 -11.44 -4.09 19.52
CA GLN A 136 -12.79 -4.55 19.23
C GLN A 136 -12.85 -5.44 17.99
N THR A 137 -12.16 -5.05 16.90
CA THR A 137 -12.20 -5.81 15.63
C THR A 137 -11.44 -7.13 15.72
N GLN A 138 -10.42 -7.22 16.57
CA GLN A 138 -9.59 -8.43 16.73
C GLN A 138 -9.83 -9.14 18.07
N SER A 139 -10.79 -8.65 18.85
CA SER A 139 -11.16 -9.16 20.18
C SER A 139 -9.94 -9.42 21.06
N CYS A 140 -9.00 -8.47 21.12
CA CYS A 140 -7.72 -8.57 21.83
C CYS A 140 -7.56 -7.42 22.82
N CYS A 141 -6.68 -7.55 23.82
CA CYS A 141 -6.41 -6.49 24.78
C CYS A 141 -4.91 -6.37 25.11
N GLY A 142 -4.40 -5.14 25.06
CA GLY A 142 -2.98 -4.84 25.28
C GLY A 142 -2.09 -5.34 24.14
N VAL A 143 -0.77 -5.32 24.34
CA VAL A 143 0.18 -5.78 23.31
C VAL A 143 0.30 -7.30 23.36
N ASP A 144 0.65 -7.84 24.53
CA ASP A 144 0.72 -9.27 24.81
C ASP A 144 -0.41 -9.73 25.73
N LYS A 145 -0.86 -8.87 26.65
CA LYS A 145 -1.95 -9.14 27.61
C LYS A 145 -2.65 -7.87 28.10
N ALA A 146 -3.82 -8.01 28.70
CA ALA A 146 -4.61 -6.88 29.21
C ALA A 146 -3.87 -6.01 30.24
N ASP A 147 -3.05 -6.63 31.12
CA ASP A 147 -2.28 -5.90 32.14
C ASP A 147 -1.27 -4.92 31.56
N ASP A 148 -0.90 -5.03 30.29
CA ASP A 148 0.06 -4.12 29.66
C ASP A 148 -0.38 -2.65 29.76
N TRP A 149 -1.70 -2.40 29.81
CA TRP A 149 -2.28 -1.08 30.03
C TRP A 149 -1.91 -0.49 31.40
N ILE A 150 -1.76 -1.33 32.40
CA ILE A 150 -1.40 -0.94 33.77
C ILE A 150 0.14 -0.95 33.91
N ASP A 151 0.75 -2.10 33.59
CA ASP A 151 2.18 -2.36 33.78
C ASP A 151 3.07 -1.41 32.97
N ARG A 152 2.61 -1.02 31.77
CA ARG A 152 3.39 -0.19 30.82
C ARG A 152 2.66 1.05 30.39
N GLY A 153 1.34 0.99 30.16
CA GLY A 153 0.53 2.13 29.75
C GLY A 153 0.27 3.15 30.86
N GLN A 154 0.61 2.82 32.11
CA GLN A 154 0.41 3.69 33.28
C GLN A 154 -1.05 4.13 33.45
N LEU A 155 -2.00 3.31 32.99
CA LEU A 155 -3.42 3.46 33.29
C LEU A 155 -3.79 2.70 34.56
N THR A 156 -4.90 3.09 35.17
CA THR A 156 -5.44 2.42 36.35
C THR A 156 -6.23 1.16 36.01
N ALA A 157 -6.73 1.06 34.77
CA ALA A 157 -7.42 -0.10 34.23
C ALA A 157 -7.29 -0.14 32.69
N PRO A 158 -7.47 -1.32 32.06
CA PRO A 158 -7.60 -1.42 30.61
C PRO A 158 -8.75 -0.54 30.07
N PRO A 159 -8.64 -0.03 28.83
CA PRO A 159 -9.67 0.81 28.24
C PRO A 159 -10.98 0.03 28.01
N PRO A 160 -12.15 0.70 27.94
CA PRO A 160 -13.45 0.04 27.74
C PRO A 160 -13.52 -0.81 26.47
N SER A 161 -12.72 -0.48 25.45
CA SER A 161 -12.55 -1.23 24.21
C SER A 161 -11.95 -2.63 24.39
N CYS A 162 -11.32 -2.91 25.54
CA CYS A 162 -10.86 -4.25 25.91
C CYS A 162 -11.96 -5.16 26.48
N CYS A 163 -13.14 -4.62 26.77
CA CYS A 163 -14.15 -5.35 27.52
C CYS A 163 -14.97 -6.30 26.67
N LEU A 164 -15.27 -7.47 27.23
CA LEU A 164 -16.14 -8.45 26.61
C LEU A 164 -17.56 -7.86 26.48
N ASN A 165 -18.13 -7.91 25.28
CA ASN A 165 -19.47 -7.37 24.98
C ASN A 165 -19.68 -5.89 25.37
N ASN A 166 -18.61 -5.09 25.40
CA ASN A 166 -18.62 -3.67 25.81
C ASN A 166 -19.11 -3.42 27.26
N ASP A 167 -19.11 -4.44 28.12
CA ASP A 167 -19.56 -4.34 29.50
C ASP A 167 -18.47 -4.84 30.45
N CYS A 168 -17.61 -3.93 30.90
CA CYS A 168 -16.54 -4.19 31.85
C CYS A 168 -17.05 -4.50 33.27
N SER A 169 -18.36 -4.30 33.52
CA SER A 169 -18.99 -4.45 34.83
C SER A 169 -19.36 -5.89 35.15
N LYS A 170 -19.40 -6.75 34.13
CA LYS A 170 -19.74 -8.17 34.27
C LYS A 170 -18.48 -9.00 34.27
N MET A 171 -18.24 -9.68 35.39
CA MET A 171 -17.26 -10.77 35.45
C MET A 171 -17.70 -11.84 34.45
N SER A 172 -16.86 -12.18 33.47
CA SER A 172 -17.18 -13.29 32.55
C SER A 172 -17.24 -14.60 33.32
N VAL A 173 -17.85 -15.63 32.71
CA VAL A 173 -17.95 -16.99 33.27
C VAL A 173 -16.56 -17.58 33.62
N ASN A 174 -15.49 -17.04 33.03
CA ASN A 174 -14.09 -17.43 33.29
C ASN A 174 -13.33 -16.51 34.26
N GLY A 175 -14.00 -15.53 34.89
CA GLY A 175 -13.40 -14.67 35.91
C GLY A 175 -12.64 -13.44 35.39
N THR A 176 -12.68 -13.14 34.09
CA THR A 176 -12.03 -11.95 33.49
C THR A 176 -13.03 -11.10 32.70
N ALA A 177 -13.06 -9.78 32.92
CA ALA A 177 -13.96 -8.87 32.18
C ALA A 177 -13.40 -8.44 30.80
N TYR A 178 -12.16 -8.86 30.48
CA TYR A 178 -11.39 -8.40 29.32
C TYR A 178 -11.05 -9.54 28.35
N PHE A 179 -10.69 -9.18 27.12
CA PHE A 179 -10.13 -10.14 26.15
C PHE A 179 -8.83 -10.77 26.68
N ASP A 180 -8.70 -12.09 26.48
CA ASP A 180 -7.67 -12.92 27.10
C ASP A 180 -6.33 -12.96 26.32
N HIS A 181 -6.32 -12.53 25.05
CA HIS A 181 -5.10 -12.51 24.22
C HIS A 181 -4.67 -11.10 23.81
N GLY A 182 -3.36 -10.90 23.71
CA GLY A 182 -2.74 -9.65 23.25
C GLY A 182 -2.93 -9.36 21.75
N CYS A 183 -2.88 -8.07 21.41
CA CYS A 183 -3.09 -7.62 20.03
C CYS A 183 -1.86 -7.79 19.12
N TYR A 184 -0.66 -8.09 19.63
CA TYR A 184 0.53 -8.27 18.81
C TYR A 184 0.35 -9.40 17.78
N GLY A 185 -0.16 -10.55 18.21
CA GLY A 185 -0.39 -11.70 17.32
C GLY A 185 -1.38 -11.36 16.19
N SER A 186 -2.48 -10.70 16.53
CA SER A 186 -3.50 -10.26 15.58
C SER A 186 -2.97 -9.19 14.63
N ALA A 187 -2.31 -8.16 15.14
CA ALA A 187 -1.69 -7.09 14.35
C ALA A 187 -0.63 -7.65 13.39
N ARG A 188 0.20 -8.58 13.87
CA ARG A 188 1.20 -9.30 13.05
C ARG A 188 0.53 -10.08 11.92
N ASN A 189 -0.52 -10.83 12.22
CA ASN A 189 -1.24 -11.60 11.21
C ASN A 189 -1.94 -10.70 10.18
N LEU A 190 -2.53 -9.60 10.64
CA LEU A 190 -3.17 -8.60 9.80
C LEU A 190 -2.13 -7.97 8.84
N PHE A 191 -0.99 -7.56 9.38
CA PHE A 191 0.14 -7.06 8.59
C PHE A 191 0.58 -8.07 7.54
N PHE A 192 0.85 -9.32 7.92
CA PHE A 192 1.26 -10.35 6.95
C PHE A 192 0.19 -10.66 5.91
N ARG A 193 -1.09 -10.62 6.27
CA ARG A 193 -2.19 -10.85 5.33
C ARG A 193 -2.21 -9.77 4.25
N TYR A 194 -2.13 -8.51 4.64
CA TYR A 194 -2.07 -7.40 3.69
C TYR A 194 -0.77 -7.40 2.87
N SER A 195 0.40 -7.65 3.50
CA SER A 195 1.67 -7.74 2.78
C SER A 195 1.67 -8.87 1.74
N LYS A 196 1.08 -10.03 2.04
CA LYS A 196 0.95 -11.14 1.08
C LYS A 196 0.08 -10.75 -0.11
N ALA A 197 -1.07 -10.10 0.13
CA ALA A 197 -1.95 -9.64 -0.93
C ALA A 197 -1.26 -8.60 -1.83
N LEU A 198 -0.60 -7.59 -1.23
CA LEU A 198 0.17 -6.58 -1.96
C LEU A 198 1.33 -7.18 -2.75
N GLY A 199 2.05 -8.15 -2.17
CA GLY A 199 3.11 -8.89 -2.85
C GLY A 199 2.60 -9.63 -4.09
N GLY A 200 1.46 -10.31 -3.98
CA GLY A 200 0.82 -10.98 -5.12
C GLY A 200 0.42 -10.01 -6.23
N VAL A 201 -0.17 -8.86 -5.87
CA VAL A 201 -0.52 -7.80 -6.82
C VAL A 201 0.74 -7.25 -7.51
N SER A 202 1.83 -7.03 -6.77
CA SER A 202 3.09 -6.54 -7.34
C SER A 202 3.70 -7.52 -8.34
N ILE A 203 3.71 -8.82 -8.03
CA ILE A 203 4.19 -9.87 -8.94
C ILE A 203 3.35 -9.89 -10.23
N PHE A 204 2.03 -9.75 -10.12
CA PHE A 204 1.16 -9.66 -11.28
C PHE A 204 1.52 -8.46 -12.17
N PHE A 205 1.70 -7.27 -11.60
CA PHE A 205 2.11 -6.09 -12.35
C PHE A 205 3.50 -6.24 -13.00
N PHE A 206 4.44 -6.95 -12.35
CA PHE A 206 5.76 -7.23 -12.92
C PHE A 206 5.66 -8.00 -14.24
N PHE A 207 4.83 -9.05 -14.30
CA PHE A 207 4.62 -9.81 -15.53
C PHE A 207 3.92 -8.98 -16.62
N ILE A 208 2.96 -8.15 -16.23
CA ILE A 208 2.29 -7.24 -17.18
C ILE A 208 3.29 -6.24 -17.76
N GLU A 209 4.17 -5.68 -16.93
CA GLU A 209 5.20 -4.74 -17.38
C GLU A 209 6.17 -5.38 -18.38
N ILE A 210 6.61 -6.61 -18.13
CA ILE A 210 7.41 -7.39 -19.08
C ILE A 210 6.66 -7.58 -20.40
N ALA A 211 5.37 -7.95 -20.35
CA ALA A 211 4.56 -8.10 -21.56
C ALA A 211 4.46 -6.78 -22.34
N GLY A 212 4.26 -5.66 -21.66
CA GLY A 212 4.26 -4.32 -22.25
C GLY A 212 5.59 -3.95 -22.90
N LEU A 213 6.69 -4.25 -22.23
CA LEU A 213 8.05 -4.03 -22.74
C LEU A 213 8.31 -4.85 -24.01
N VAL A 214 7.94 -6.12 -24.01
CA VAL A 214 8.08 -7.02 -25.16
C VAL A 214 7.25 -6.51 -26.34
N LEU A 215 5.98 -6.14 -26.13
CA LEU A 215 5.12 -5.55 -27.16
C LEU A 215 5.70 -4.25 -27.72
N ALA A 216 6.23 -3.38 -26.85
CA ALA A 216 6.84 -2.11 -27.27
C ALA A 216 8.11 -2.35 -28.11
N ILE A 217 8.96 -3.31 -27.73
CA ILE A 217 10.17 -3.67 -28.49
C ILE A 217 9.80 -4.24 -29.86
N PHE A 218 8.80 -5.13 -29.94
CA PHE A 218 8.33 -5.65 -31.22
C PHE A 218 7.80 -4.54 -32.12
N LEU A 219 6.97 -3.64 -31.59
CA LEU A 219 6.48 -2.48 -32.33
C LEU A 219 7.62 -1.57 -32.79
N LEU A 220 8.64 -1.33 -31.94
CA LEU A 220 9.78 -0.50 -32.30
C LEU A 220 10.61 -1.13 -33.44
N ARG A 221 10.89 -2.43 -33.36
CA ARG A 221 11.64 -3.16 -34.39
C ARG A 221 10.92 -3.11 -35.72
N ASP A 222 9.61 -3.35 -35.72
CA ASP A 222 8.79 -3.30 -36.91
C ASP A 222 8.75 -1.89 -37.54
N LEU A 223 8.50 -0.85 -36.74
CA LEU A 223 8.52 0.53 -37.23
C LEU A 223 9.90 0.92 -37.78
N LYS A 224 10.99 0.47 -37.15
CA LYS A 224 12.36 0.71 -37.64
C LYS A 224 12.60 0.04 -38.99
N ASN A 225 12.16 -1.21 -39.15
CA ASN A 225 12.31 -1.94 -40.41
C ASN A 225 11.54 -1.28 -41.56
N ASN A 226 10.32 -0.77 -41.29
CA ASN A 226 9.51 -0.08 -42.28
C ASN A 226 10.04 1.33 -42.66
N TYR A 227 10.72 2.02 -41.74
CA TYR A 227 11.38 3.30 -42.03
C TYR A 227 12.76 3.15 -42.70
N GLY A 228 13.44 2.02 -42.51
CA GLY A 228 14.74 1.74 -43.13
C GLY A 228 14.65 1.19 -44.56
N SER A 229 13.44 0.96 -45.07
CA SER A 229 13.16 0.47 -46.42
C SER A 229 12.72 1.56 -47.41
N VAL A 230 12.99 2.84 -47.10
CA VAL A 230 12.77 4.01 -47.99
C VAL A 230 14.08 4.77 -48.15
#